data_AF-A0A959ALL8-F1
#
_entry.id   AF-A0A959ALL8-F1
#
_cell.length_a   1.000
_cell.length_b   1.000
_cell.length_c   1.000
_cell.angle_alpha   90.00
_cell.angle_beta   90.00
_cell.angle_gamma   90.00
#
_symmetry.space_group_name_H-M   'P 1'
#
loop_
_entity.id
_entity.type
_entity.pdbx_description
1 polymer ?
#
loop_
_entity_poly.entity_id
_entity_poly.type
_entity_poly.pdbx_seq_one_letter_code
_entity_poly.pdbx_strand_id
1 'polypeptide(L)'
;STAGRSIINSFGDTLTLSDRMLHHYTTSLSTIEMGSRNAARIVDNFRNYFSRAASAPPGQYKAFVLRNINDPNKINRLCRLLDRHMIRYGRVGAGMSGVRAFEYASGKETSVSINPNDVVISAYQPRGVLVEVLFEPEPHLSDSLTYDITAWALPFAYGLEAYALKERLEPRKSYEPYEAPVVKLAASPYAWCIHRRSLAEAAFLGELMQKGVKVRTSTKPFSMADQQFDAGAFVINRADNRSLSGNLDDFVLVAAKNHNVALHPIFSGYAGSGNDLGSEAFAPVIRPDVALVYGDEVDENSFGHTWFYFERELQYPLSAVALDKLNKVKLGAYNTLIFPNGNYNLSDTQLKAIEDWIRDGGRLIAFDGGAKAFADKDHFDLKMKPEPPKDSSNLPKPYRMRERESISDQLPGAVVRAKTDDTHPLAFGLSEYYFSLKTTPSAFQMPEKATAALYLEDAFQSYGFIGSRVKPNLKKTPVATAQKMGEGKAIFFIDNPLFRSFWEEGKLLFANALFY
;
A
#
# COMPACT_ATOMS: atom_id res chain seq x y z
N SER A 1 -38.68 -20.20 3.06
CA SER A 1 -37.37 -20.20 2.38
C SER A 1 -37.61 -20.26 0.88
N THR A 2 -37.65 -19.12 0.20
CA THR A 2 -37.65 -19.05 -1.27
C THR A 2 -36.18 -19.14 -1.70
N ALA A 3 -35.70 -20.33 -2.05
CA ALA A 3 -34.30 -20.60 -2.40
C ALA A 3 -33.84 -19.83 -3.67
N GLY A 4 -33.76 -18.50 -3.60
CA GLY A 4 -33.44 -17.58 -4.69
C GLY A 4 -34.50 -17.44 -5.79
N ARG A 5 -35.64 -18.15 -5.72
CA ARG A 5 -36.66 -18.19 -6.79
C ARG A 5 -37.62 -17.00 -6.81
N SER A 6 -37.83 -16.35 -5.68
CA SER A 6 -38.62 -15.12 -5.58
C SER A 6 -38.22 -14.33 -4.35
N ILE A 7 -38.32 -13.01 -4.45
CA ILE A 7 -38.12 -12.07 -3.35
C ILE A 7 -39.32 -11.14 -3.27
N ILE A 8 -39.70 -10.75 -2.07
CA ILE A 8 -40.71 -9.71 -1.86
C ILE A 8 -39.98 -8.37 -1.87
N ASN A 9 -40.39 -7.44 -2.73
CA ASN A 9 -39.78 -6.11 -2.81
C ASN A 9 -40.27 -5.22 -1.65
N SER A 10 -39.70 -4.02 -1.52
CA SER A 10 -40.06 -3.04 -0.49
C SER A 10 -41.53 -2.58 -0.53
N PHE A 11 -42.23 -2.80 -1.64
CA PHE A 11 -43.65 -2.50 -1.81
C PHE A 11 -44.57 -3.70 -1.50
N GLY A 12 -44.01 -4.87 -1.16
CA GLY A 12 -44.78 -6.08 -0.88
C GLY A 12 -45.05 -6.94 -2.10
N ASP A 13 -44.56 -6.57 -3.29
CA ASP A 13 -44.76 -7.36 -4.51
C ASP A 13 -43.74 -8.49 -4.62
N THR A 14 -44.15 -9.59 -5.25
CA THR A 14 -43.26 -10.71 -5.52
C THR A 14 -42.50 -10.49 -6.82
N LEU A 15 -41.19 -10.31 -6.73
CA LEU A 15 -40.27 -10.32 -7.87
C LEU A 15 -39.72 -11.75 -8.05
N THR A 16 -40.11 -12.43 -9.13
CA THR A 16 -39.66 -13.80 -9.39
C THR A 16 -38.30 -13.85 -10.08
N LEU A 17 -37.66 -15.01 -10.07
CA LEU A 17 -36.46 -15.26 -10.89
C LEU A 17 -36.77 -15.12 -12.39
N SER A 18 -37.95 -15.56 -12.83
CA SER A 18 -38.39 -15.41 -14.23
C SER A 18 -38.46 -13.93 -14.62
N ASP A 19 -39.03 -13.09 -13.75
CA ASP A 19 -39.14 -11.65 -14.00
C ASP A 19 -37.76 -11.00 -14.08
N ARG A 20 -36.86 -11.33 -13.15
CA ARG A 20 -35.48 -10.80 -13.17
C ARG A 20 -34.74 -11.23 -14.45
N MET A 21 -34.87 -12.49 -14.86
CA MET A 21 -34.28 -12.98 -16.11
C MET A 21 -34.86 -12.24 -17.32
N LEU A 22 -36.19 -12.06 -17.38
CA LEU A 22 -36.87 -11.35 -18.46
C LEU A 22 -36.49 -9.86 -18.49
N HIS A 23 -36.38 -9.20 -17.34
CA HIS A 23 -35.95 -7.80 -17.24
C HIS A 23 -34.51 -7.62 -17.72
N HIS A 24 -33.58 -8.49 -17.27
CA HIS A 24 -32.20 -8.46 -17.75
C HIS A 24 -32.13 -8.71 -19.26
N TYR A 25 -32.83 -9.74 -19.75
CA TYR A 25 -32.89 -10.07 -21.19
C TYR A 25 -33.43 -8.90 -22.01
N THR A 26 -34.57 -8.33 -21.60
CA THR A 26 -35.23 -7.20 -22.29
C THR A 26 -34.34 -5.96 -22.28
N THR A 27 -33.71 -5.65 -21.14
CA THR A 27 -32.77 -4.52 -21.02
C THR A 27 -31.55 -4.72 -21.91
N SER A 28 -30.98 -5.93 -21.94
CA SER A 28 -29.86 -6.27 -22.80
C SER A 28 -30.23 -6.15 -24.29
N LEU A 29 -31.35 -6.72 -24.72
CA LEU A 29 -31.81 -6.61 -26.10
C LEU A 29 -32.13 -5.16 -26.49
N SER A 30 -32.80 -4.40 -25.61
CA SER A 30 -33.11 -2.98 -25.86
C SER A 30 -31.83 -2.16 -25.98
N THR A 31 -30.81 -2.46 -25.16
CA THR A 31 -29.49 -1.81 -25.24
C THR A 31 -28.81 -2.11 -26.58
N ILE A 32 -28.87 -3.37 -27.03
CA ILE A 32 -28.32 -3.77 -28.34
C ILE A 32 -29.08 -3.10 -29.48
N GLU A 33 -30.42 -3.11 -29.44
CA GLU A 33 -31.28 -2.49 -30.46
C GLU A 33 -31.01 -0.98 -30.56
N MET A 34 -31.03 -0.28 -29.42
CA MET A 34 -30.78 1.15 -29.37
C MET A 34 -29.33 1.49 -29.74
N GLY A 35 -28.37 0.65 -29.35
CA GLY A 35 -26.98 0.74 -29.78
C GLY A 35 -26.84 0.60 -31.30
N SER A 36 -27.49 -0.38 -31.90
CA SER A 36 -27.51 -0.60 -33.36
C SER A 36 -28.16 0.58 -34.09
N ARG A 37 -29.30 1.06 -33.61
CA ARG A 37 -30.00 2.22 -34.20
C ARG A 37 -29.18 3.53 -34.10
N ASN A 38 -28.31 3.64 -33.11
CA ASN A 38 -27.47 4.82 -32.86
C ASN A 38 -25.98 4.59 -33.18
N ALA A 39 -25.64 3.53 -33.91
CA ALA A 39 -24.26 3.07 -34.07
C ALA A 39 -23.32 4.18 -34.57
N ALA A 40 -23.72 4.92 -35.60
CA ALA A 40 -22.94 6.04 -36.14
C ALA A 40 -22.61 7.08 -35.07
N ARG A 41 -23.62 7.53 -34.31
CA ARG A 41 -23.44 8.53 -33.24
C ARG A 41 -22.55 8.03 -32.11
N ILE A 42 -22.67 6.75 -31.72
CA ILE A 42 -21.82 6.15 -30.68
C ILE A 42 -20.36 6.12 -31.15
N VAL A 43 -20.11 5.68 -32.39
CA VAL A 43 -18.76 5.61 -32.96
C VAL A 43 -18.14 7.00 -33.11
N ASP A 44 -18.91 7.99 -33.56
CA ASP A 44 -18.42 9.36 -33.69
C ASP A 44 -18.13 10.00 -32.32
N ASN A 45 -19.01 9.82 -31.33
CA ASN A 45 -18.75 10.29 -29.96
C ASN A 45 -17.53 9.63 -29.34
N PHE A 46 -17.35 8.32 -29.55
CA PHE A 46 -16.16 7.60 -29.12
C PHE A 46 -14.91 8.18 -29.77
N ARG A 47 -14.90 8.32 -31.11
CA ARG A 47 -13.76 8.91 -31.84
C ARG A 47 -13.45 10.33 -31.34
N ASN A 48 -14.47 11.16 -31.17
CA ASN A 48 -14.33 12.54 -30.71
C ASN A 48 -13.79 12.62 -29.28
N TYR A 49 -14.23 11.74 -28.38
CA TYR A 49 -13.71 11.68 -27.01
C TYR A 49 -12.19 11.44 -27.00
N PHE A 50 -11.72 10.42 -27.73
CA PHE A 50 -10.31 10.06 -27.78
C PHE A 50 -9.46 11.05 -28.59
N SER A 51 -9.97 11.59 -29.70
CA SER A 51 -9.25 12.58 -30.50
C SER A 51 -9.08 13.90 -29.75
N ARG A 52 -10.13 14.36 -29.06
CA ARG A 52 -10.09 15.57 -28.24
C ARG A 52 -9.10 15.44 -27.10
N ALA A 53 -9.09 14.30 -26.40
CA ALA A 53 -8.09 14.04 -25.36
C ALA A 53 -6.66 14.09 -25.91
N ALA A 54 -6.43 13.54 -27.10
CA ALA A 54 -5.10 13.52 -27.71
C ALA A 54 -4.62 14.91 -28.16
N SER A 55 -5.51 15.80 -28.59
CA SER A 55 -5.15 17.15 -29.08
C SER A 55 -5.23 18.25 -28.02
N ALA A 56 -6.16 18.12 -27.08
CA ALA A 56 -6.51 19.14 -26.09
C ALA A 56 -7.01 18.46 -24.80
N PRO A 57 -6.12 17.82 -24.03
CA PRO A 57 -6.48 17.13 -22.80
C PRO A 57 -7.05 18.15 -21.79
N PRO A 58 -8.17 17.83 -21.09
CA PRO A 58 -8.98 18.82 -20.38
C PRO A 58 -8.43 19.27 -19.02
N GLY A 59 -7.62 18.46 -18.35
CA GLY A 59 -7.09 18.70 -17.01
C GLY A 59 -6.03 19.79 -16.94
N GLN A 60 -5.77 20.30 -15.74
CA GLN A 60 -4.81 21.37 -15.52
C GLN A 60 -3.37 20.97 -15.91
N TYR A 61 -3.00 19.74 -15.63
CA TYR A 61 -1.65 19.22 -15.86
C TYR A 61 -1.58 18.51 -17.22
N LYS A 62 -0.51 18.82 -17.96
CA LYS A 62 -0.29 18.42 -19.35
C LYS A 62 0.77 17.33 -19.51
N ALA A 63 1.61 17.15 -18.49
CA ALA A 63 2.54 16.04 -18.39
C ALA A 63 2.85 15.72 -16.93
N PHE A 64 3.18 14.46 -16.67
CA PHE A 64 3.61 13.95 -15.37
C PHE A 64 4.99 13.34 -15.51
N VAL A 65 5.90 13.63 -14.57
CA VAL A 65 7.28 13.19 -14.62
C VAL A 65 7.60 12.38 -13.37
N LEU A 66 8.05 11.14 -13.56
CA LEU A 66 8.57 10.28 -12.50
C LEU A 66 10.08 10.43 -12.48
N ARG A 67 10.64 10.84 -11.34
CA ARG A 67 12.09 11.05 -11.24
C ARG A 67 12.84 9.73 -11.31
N ASN A 68 13.99 9.73 -11.96
CA ASN A 68 14.86 8.55 -12.12
C ASN A 68 15.59 8.14 -10.83
N ILE A 69 15.51 8.93 -9.77
CA ILE A 69 16.02 8.60 -8.43
C ILE A 69 15.12 7.62 -7.68
N ASN A 70 13.86 7.46 -8.11
CA ASN A 70 12.98 6.45 -7.55
C ASN A 70 13.55 5.06 -7.80
N ASP A 71 13.24 4.13 -6.90
CA ASP A 71 13.59 2.74 -7.09
C ASP A 71 13.03 2.22 -8.44
N PRO A 72 13.88 1.62 -9.29
CA PRO A 72 13.47 1.24 -10.64
C PRO A 72 12.43 0.11 -10.67
N ASN A 73 12.33 -0.73 -9.63
CA ASN A 73 11.27 -1.72 -9.52
C ASN A 73 9.91 -1.06 -9.24
N LYS A 74 9.87 0.03 -8.46
CA LYS A 74 8.64 0.84 -8.30
C LYS A 74 8.20 1.45 -9.63
N ILE A 75 9.13 2.03 -10.40
CA ILE A 75 8.84 2.59 -11.74
C ILE A 75 8.32 1.49 -12.67
N ASN A 76 9.02 0.36 -12.78
CA ASN A 76 8.58 -0.78 -13.62
C ASN A 76 7.18 -1.27 -13.25
N ARG A 77 6.86 -1.32 -11.95
CA ARG A 77 5.53 -1.73 -11.49
C ARG A 77 4.44 -0.76 -11.97
N LEU A 78 4.67 0.55 -11.86
CA LEU A 78 3.74 1.55 -12.38
C LEU A 78 3.64 1.46 -13.92
N CYS A 79 4.76 1.34 -14.61
CA CYS A 79 4.80 1.18 -16.06
C CYS A 79 3.98 -0.03 -16.55
N ARG A 80 4.02 -1.17 -15.84
CA ARG A 80 3.16 -2.34 -16.15
C ARG A 80 1.67 -2.03 -16.03
N LEU A 81 1.27 -1.19 -15.07
CA LEU A 81 -0.11 -0.71 -14.98
C LEU A 81 -0.46 0.19 -16.17
N LEU A 82 0.43 1.11 -16.54
CA LEU A 82 0.25 1.98 -17.70
C LEU A 82 0.11 1.18 -19.00
N ASP A 83 0.94 0.14 -19.18
CA ASP A 83 0.87 -0.77 -20.33
C ASP A 83 -0.49 -1.48 -20.42
N ARG A 84 -1.01 -1.99 -19.29
CA ARG A 84 -2.33 -2.64 -19.22
C ARG A 84 -3.46 -1.70 -19.67
N HIS A 85 -3.31 -0.40 -19.41
CA HIS A 85 -4.26 0.63 -19.81
C HIS A 85 -3.94 1.28 -21.17
N MET A 86 -2.90 0.81 -21.87
CA MET A 86 -2.40 1.37 -23.12
C MET A 86 -2.06 2.86 -23.02
N ILE A 87 -1.55 3.28 -21.87
CA ILE A 87 -1.04 4.63 -21.63
C ILE A 87 0.41 4.69 -22.12
N ARG A 88 0.71 5.64 -23.01
CA ARG A 88 2.05 5.89 -23.54
C ARG A 88 2.86 6.70 -22.55
N TYR A 89 4.13 6.32 -22.40
CA TYR A 89 5.14 7.00 -21.60
C TYR A 89 6.51 6.76 -22.23
N GLY A 90 7.53 7.47 -21.78
CA GLY A 90 8.91 7.29 -22.24
C GLY A 90 9.88 8.14 -21.45
N ARG A 91 11.14 8.21 -21.87
CA ARG A 91 12.15 9.07 -21.23
C ARG A 91 12.07 10.49 -21.77
N VAL A 92 12.36 11.46 -20.91
CA VAL A 92 12.43 12.88 -21.30
C VAL A 92 13.50 13.11 -22.37
N GLY A 93 14.64 12.42 -22.28
CA GLY A 93 15.71 12.38 -23.29
C GLY A 93 16.61 13.62 -23.37
N ALA A 94 16.23 14.75 -22.77
CA ALA A 94 17.05 15.94 -22.62
C ALA A 94 16.76 16.62 -21.27
N GLY A 95 17.80 17.05 -20.56
CA GLY A 95 17.64 17.69 -19.26
C GLY A 95 17.01 19.08 -19.38
N MET A 96 16.22 19.46 -18.38
CA MET A 96 15.61 20.79 -18.28
C MET A 96 15.78 21.30 -16.84
N SER A 97 16.06 22.59 -16.68
CA SER A 97 16.20 23.23 -15.37
C SER A 97 15.26 24.42 -15.27
N GLY A 98 14.81 24.74 -14.06
CA GLY A 98 13.95 25.90 -13.83
C GLY A 98 12.51 25.70 -14.27
N VAL A 99 12.07 24.44 -14.40
CA VAL A 99 10.72 24.10 -14.87
C VAL A 99 9.74 24.28 -13.71
N ARG A 100 8.66 25.06 -13.90
CA ARG A 100 7.61 25.16 -12.89
C ARG A 100 6.75 23.90 -12.91
N ALA A 101 6.67 23.22 -11.76
CA ALA A 101 5.85 22.03 -11.60
C ALA A 101 5.28 21.93 -10.18
N PHE A 102 4.17 21.21 -10.04
CA PHE A 102 3.71 20.73 -8.75
C PHE A 102 4.55 19.52 -8.33
N GLU A 103 5.15 19.56 -7.14
CA GLU A 103 5.92 18.45 -6.58
C GLU A 103 5.09 17.65 -5.59
N TYR A 104 4.88 16.36 -5.86
CA TYR A 104 4.01 15.51 -5.04
C TYR A 104 4.52 15.37 -3.61
N ALA A 105 5.84 15.24 -3.43
CA ALA A 105 6.48 15.05 -2.13
C ALA A 105 6.21 16.21 -1.15
N SER A 106 6.21 17.45 -1.67
CA SER A 106 6.04 18.67 -0.89
C SER A 106 4.65 19.30 -1.00
N GLY A 107 3.83 18.87 -1.97
CA GLY A 107 2.49 19.39 -2.22
C GLY A 107 2.46 20.85 -2.70
N LYS A 108 3.54 21.34 -3.29
CA LYS A 108 3.71 22.76 -3.67
C LYS A 108 4.11 22.92 -5.12
N GLU A 109 3.72 24.05 -5.71
CA GLU A 109 4.33 24.50 -6.97
C GLU A 109 5.72 25.06 -6.70
N THR A 110 6.72 24.52 -7.39
CA THR A 110 8.12 24.91 -7.25
C THR A 110 8.84 24.85 -8.61
N SER A 111 10.06 25.38 -8.64
CA SER A 111 10.95 25.31 -9.78
C SER A 111 11.85 24.08 -9.64
N VAL A 112 11.78 23.15 -10.60
CA VAL A 112 12.46 21.84 -10.54
C VAL A 112 13.42 21.64 -11.70
N SER A 113 14.28 20.63 -11.55
CA SER A 113 15.09 20.10 -12.65
C SER A 113 14.58 18.73 -13.05
N ILE A 114 14.51 18.49 -14.35
CA ILE A 114 14.08 17.24 -14.98
C ILE A 114 15.29 16.62 -15.69
N ASN A 115 15.60 15.37 -15.38
CA ASN A 115 16.74 14.66 -15.94
C ASN A 115 16.38 13.99 -17.28
N PRO A 116 17.35 13.79 -18.18
CA PRO A 116 17.12 13.04 -19.43
C PRO A 116 16.55 11.62 -19.22
N ASN A 117 16.85 11.02 -18.07
CA ASN A 117 16.44 9.67 -17.72
C ASN A 117 15.13 9.63 -16.92
N ASP A 118 14.51 10.76 -16.58
CA ASP A 118 13.19 10.74 -15.95
C ASP A 118 12.15 10.16 -16.92
N VAL A 119 11.11 9.53 -16.36
CA VAL A 119 9.99 9.01 -17.16
C VAL A 119 8.93 10.09 -17.26
N VAL A 120 8.44 10.37 -18.46
CA VAL A 120 7.36 11.31 -18.71
C VAL A 120 6.13 10.60 -19.29
N ILE A 121 4.97 10.97 -18.75
CA ILE A 121 3.65 10.59 -19.22
C ILE A 121 2.95 11.87 -19.71
N SER A 122 2.88 12.05 -21.03
CA SER A 122 2.15 13.18 -21.63
C SER A 122 0.65 12.94 -21.57
N ALA A 123 -0.15 13.96 -21.22
CA ALA A 123 -1.60 13.87 -21.31
C ALA A 123 -2.11 13.93 -22.76
N TYR A 124 -1.27 14.36 -23.73
CA TYR A 124 -1.62 14.46 -25.16
C TYR A 124 -1.58 13.10 -25.86
N GLN A 125 -2.52 12.25 -25.47
CA GLN A 125 -2.72 10.92 -26.02
C GLN A 125 -4.19 10.51 -25.93
N PRO A 126 -4.64 9.47 -26.67
CA PRO A 126 -6.02 9.00 -26.57
C PRO A 126 -6.46 8.72 -25.13
N ARG A 127 -5.59 8.14 -24.31
CA ARG A 127 -5.85 7.88 -22.89
C ARG A 127 -5.66 9.10 -21.97
N GLY A 128 -5.56 10.32 -22.51
CA GLY A 128 -5.24 11.54 -21.77
C GLY A 128 -6.14 11.80 -20.57
N VAL A 129 -7.45 11.64 -20.72
CA VAL A 129 -8.41 11.80 -19.61
C VAL A 129 -8.14 10.79 -18.49
N LEU A 130 -7.79 9.54 -18.83
CA LEU A 130 -7.44 8.53 -17.83
C LEU A 130 -6.09 8.85 -17.16
N VAL A 131 -5.11 9.35 -17.92
CA VAL A 131 -3.83 9.82 -17.36
C VAL A 131 -4.07 10.93 -16.34
N GLU A 132 -4.90 11.91 -16.67
CA GLU A 132 -5.27 12.99 -15.74
C GLU A 132 -5.93 12.42 -14.49
N VAL A 133 -6.95 11.57 -14.63
CA VAL A 133 -7.61 10.95 -13.46
C VAL A 133 -6.62 10.18 -12.58
N LEU A 134 -5.68 9.44 -13.16
CA LEU A 134 -4.74 8.61 -12.42
C LEU A 134 -3.60 9.39 -11.76
N PHE A 135 -3.22 10.54 -12.30
CA PHE A 135 -2.06 11.29 -11.82
C PHE A 135 -2.41 12.63 -11.17
N GLU A 136 -3.57 13.23 -11.44
CA GLU A 136 -3.94 14.53 -10.86
C GLU A 136 -3.84 14.52 -9.32
N PRO A 137 -3.01 15.39 -8.71
CA PRO A 137 -2.79 15.39 -7.27
C PRO A 137 -4.07 15.71 -6.46
N GLU A 138 -4.87 16.62 -6.97
CA GLU A 138 -6.10 17.12 -6.35
C GLU A 138 -7.28 16.84 -7.28
N PRO A 139 -8.00 15.73 -7.09
CA PRO A 139 -9.15 15.44 -7.94
C PRO A 139 -10.25 16.47 -7.70
N HIS A 140 -10.85 16.95 -8.79
CA HIS A 140 -12.01 17.83 -8.72
C HIS A 140 -13.25 17.04 -8.24
N LEU A 141 -13.75 17.37 -7.04
CA LEU A 141 -14.97 16.79 -6.48
C LEU A 141 -16.17 17.70 -6.77
N SER A 142 -17.12 17.25 -7.59
CA SER A 142 -18.34 18.00 -7.88
C SER A 142 -19.31 18.06 -6.68
N ASP A 143 -19.33 17.01 -5.86
CA ASP A 143 -19.97 17.00 -4.55
C ASP A 143 -19.13 16.10 -3.61
N SER A 144 -19.21 16.36 -2.31
CA SER A 144 -18.57 15.55 -1.27
C SER A 144 -19.34 14.26 -0.98
N LEU A 145 -20.59 14.15 -1.47
CA LEU A 145 -21.36 12.91 -1.47
C LEU A 145 -20.84 11.95 -2.53
N THR A 146 -19.94 11.06 -2.13
CA THR A 146 -19.42 9.98 -2.97
C THR A 146 -19.58 8.64 -2.27
N TYR A 147 -19.75 7.58 -3.07
CA TYR A 147 -19.79 6.20 -2.61
C TYR A 147 -18.39 5.56 -2.54
N ASP A 148 -17.35 6.26 -3.01
CA ASP A 148 -15.99 5.75 -3.09
C ASP A 148 -14.95 6.77 -2.59
N ILE A 149 -13.68 6.38 -2.55
CA ILE A 149 -12.56 7.23 -2.17
C ILE A 149 -12.52 8.53 -2.97
N THR A 150 -12.01 9.61 -2.36
CA THR A 150 -11.93 10.95 -2.96
C THR A 150 -10.53 11.37 -3.36
N ALA A 151 -9.53 10.51 -3.19
CA ALA A 151 -8.16 10.74 -3.66
C ALA A 151 -7.45 9.41 -3.94
N TRP A 152 -6.69 9.34 -5.04
CA TRP A 152 -6.07 8.09 -5.52
C TRP A 152 -4.86 8.28 -6.44
N ALA A 153 -4.24 9.47 -6.49
CA ALA A 153 -3.17 9.75 -7.44
C ALA A 153 -2.02 8.72 -7.33
N LEU A 154 -1.65 8.10 -8.45
CA LEU A 154 -0.69 6.99 -8.49
C LEU A 154 0.69 7.34 -7.91
N PRO A 155 1.24 8.57 -8.07
CA PRO A 155 2.50 8.91 -7.41
C PRO A 155 2.44 8.80 -5.88
N PHE A 156 1.31 9.13 -5.26
CA PHE A 156 1.12 8.92 -3.82
C PHE A 156 1.00 7.43 -3.49
N ALA A 157 0.16 6.69 -4.24
CA ALA A 157 -0.08 5.27 -3.99
C ALA A 157 1.20 4.41 -4.11
N TYR A 158 2.14 4.83 -4.97
CA TYR A 158 3.39 4.12 -5.22
C TYR A 158 4.58 4.65 -4.41
N GLY A 159 4.41 5.75 -3.66
CA GLY A 159 5.51 6.39 -2.94
C GLY A 159 6.61 6.85 -3.89
N LEU A 160 6.23 7.58 -4.94
CA LEU A 160 7.14 8.05 -5.99
C LEU A 160 7.38 9.54 -5.87
N GLU A 161 8.64 9.94 -5.98
CA GLU A 161 9.00 11.31 -6.28
C GLU A 161 8.64 11.65 -7.72
N ALA A 162 7.69 12.56 -7.88
CA ALA A 162 7.13 12.92 -9.16
C ALA A 162 6.81 14.42 -9.24
N TYR A 163 6.59 14.87 -10.47
CA TYR A 163 6.18 16.23 -10.81
C TYR A 163 4.95 16.22 -11.72
N ALA A 164 4.05 17.18 -11.54
CA ALA A 164 2.96 17.46 -12.48
C ALA A 164 3.18 18.84 -13.12
N LEU A 165 3.22 18.88 -14.45
CA LEU A 165 3.56 20.06 -15.23
C LEU A 165 2.29 20.62 -15.88
N LYS A 166 2.08 21.93 -15.78
CA LYS A 166 1.03 22.64 -16.56
C LYS A 166 1.39 22.77 -18.04
N GLU A 167 2.67 22.62 -18.36
CA GLU A 167 3.19 22.68 -19.72
C GLU A 167 3.28 21.29 -20.36
N ARG A 168 3.12 21.25 -21.68
CA ARG A 168 3.25 20.02 -22.45
C ARG A 168 4.69 19.54 -22.47
N LEU A 169 4.90 18.26 -22.15
CA LEU A 169 6.19 17.58 -22.31
C LEU A 169 5.96 16.19 -22.91
N GLU A 170 6.59 15.92 -24.05
CA GLU A 170 6.51 14.63 -24.73
C GLU A 170 7.77 13.78 -24.46
N PRO A 171 7.64 12.45 -24.38
CA PRO A 171 8.81 11.57 -24.32
C PRO A 171 9.62 11.69 -25.62
N ARG A 172 10.95 11.78 -25.49
CA ARG A 172 11.88 11.82 -26.63
C ARG A 172 12.57 10.49 -26.91
N LYS A 173 12.58 9.57 -25.94
CA LYS A 173 13.10 8.21 -26.09
C LYS A 173 12.13 7.21 -25.48
N SER A 174 12.17 5.97 -25.94
CA SER A 174 11.42 4.87 -25.33
C SER A 174 11.90 4.61 -23.90
N TYR A 175 11.00 4.12 -23.05
CA TYR A 175 11.37 3.56 -21.76
C TYR A 175 11.79 2.10 -21.96
N GLU A 176 12.97 1.76 -21.49
CA GLU A 176 13.41 0.37 -21.34
C GLU A 176 13.15 -0.05 -19.89
N PRO A 177 12.35 -1.11 -19.65
CA PRO A 177 12.15 -1.66 -18.32
C PRO A 177 13.48 -2.02 -17.67
N TYR A 178 13.61 -1.66 -16.39
CA TYR A 178 14.81 -2.00 -15.65
C TYR A 178 14.90 -3.51 -15.43
N GLU A 179 16.05 -4.09 -15.74
CA GLU A 179 16.41 -5.44 -15.37
C GLU A 179 17.62 -5.40 -14.43
N ALA A 180 17.53 -6.14 -13.33
CA ALA A 180 18.63 -6.23 -12.38
C ALA A 180 19.87 -6.83 -13.06
N PRO A 181 21.07 -6.26 -12.84
CA PRO A 181 22.29 -6.76 -13.45
C PRO A 181 22.54 -8.23 -13.10
N VAL A 182 22.82 -9.05 -14.12
CA VAL A 182 23.21 -10.45 -13.92
C VAL A 182 24.59 -10.50 -13.27
N VAL A 183 24.66 -11.08 -12.07
CA VAL A 183 25.93 -11.30 -11.39
C VAL A 183 26.60 -12.55 -11.96
N LYS A 184 27.82 -12.38 -12.47
CA LYS A 184 28.73 -13.49 -12.81
C LYS A 184 29.75 -13.66 -11.69
N LEU A 185 29.67 -14.76 -10.97
CA LEU A 185 30.58 -15.05 -9.87
C LEU A 185 31.94 -15.51 -10.41
N ALA A 186 33.01 -14.81 -10.01
CA ALA A 186 34.39 -15.28 -10.20
C ALA A 186 34.87 -16.17 -9.05
N ALA A 187 34.24 -16.04 -7.88
CA ALA A 187 34.46 -16.83 -6.68
C ALA A 187 33.17 -16.83 -5.83
N SER A 188 33.07 -17.77 -4.89
CA SER A 188 31.96 -17.77 -3.92
C SER A 188 32.07 -16.56 -2.99
N PRO A 189 31.03 -15.70 -2.89
CA PRO A 189 31.08 -14.54 -2.00
C PRO A 189 31.03 -14.97 -0.53
N TYR A 190 31.61 -14.14 0.34
CA TYR A 190 31.47 -14.26 1.79
C TYR A 190 30.00 -14.08 2.20
N ALA A 191 29.34 -13.09 1.61
CA ALA A 191 27.93 -12.81 1.81
C ALA A 191 27.33 -12.08 0.60
N TRP A 192 26.00 -12.05 0.53
CA TRP A 192 25.26 -11.23 -0.42
C TRP A 192 24.60 -10.08 0.33
N CYS A 193 24.87 -8.84 -0.09
CA CYS A 193 24.15 -7.66 0.37
C CYS A 193 23.10 -7.23 -0.65
N ILE A 194 21.95 -6.78 -0.15
CA ILE A 194 20.81 -6.33 -0.96
C ILE A 194 20.23 -5.07 -0.31
N HIS A 195 20.00 -4.03 -1.10
CA HIS A 195 19.28 -2.82 -0.66
C HIS A 195 17.82 -3.13 -0.36
N ARG A 196 17.20 -2.39 0.55
CA ARG A 196 15.77 -2.56 0.90
C ARG A 196 15.00 -1.33 0.43
N ARG A 197 14.33 -1.38 -0.73
CA ARG A 197 13.73 -0.17 -1.35
C ARG A 197 12.35 -0.37 -1.96
N SER A 198 11.95 -1.61 -2.22
CA SER A 198 10.72 -1.94 -2.95
C SER A 198 10.09 -3.24 -2.47
N LEU A 199 8.92 -3.59 -3.00
CA LEU A 199 8.29 -4.87 -2.73
C LEU A 199 9.06 -6.06 -3.36
N ALA A 200 9.89 -5.80 -4.38
CA ALA A 200 10.69 -6.84 -5.03
C ALA A 200 11.61 -7.55 -4.03
N GLU A 201 12.28 -6.79 -3.16
CA GLU A 201 13.20 -7.39 -2.18
C GLU A 201 12.45 -8.12 -1.06
N ALA A 202 11.20 -7.74 -0.75
CA ALA A 202 10.36 -8.48 0.19
C ALA A 202 9.93 -9.86 -0.38
N ALA A 203 9.54 -9.91 -1.66
CA ALA A 203 9.22 -11.17 -2.33
C ALA A 203 10.46 -12.07 -2.47
N PHE A 204 11.61 -11.49 -2.81
CA PHE A 204 12.91 -12.15 -2.78
C PHE A 204 13.24 -12.77 -1.41
N LEU A 205 13.06 -12.01 -0.32
CA LEU A 205 13.24 -12.52 1.03
C LEU A 205 12.28 -13.69 1.32
N GLY A 206 11.01 -13.54 0.92
CA GLY A 206 10.00 -14.56 1.05
C GLY A 206 10.37 -15.87 0.33
N GLU A 207 10.86 -15.81 -0.91
CA GLU A 207 11.32 -16.99 -1.66
C GLU A 207 12.50 -17.67 -0.96
N LEU A 208 13.49 -16.89 -0.51
CA LEU A 208 14.67 -17.41 0.18
C LEU A 208 14.32 -18.13 1.48
N MET A 209 13.45 -17.53 2.30
CA MET A 209 13.02 -18.12 3.56
C MET A 209 12.25 -19.43 3.38
N GLN A 210 11.46 -19.55 2.30
CA GLN A 210 10.78 -20.80 1.94
C GLN A 210 11.77 -21.90 1.56
N LYS A 211 12.95 -21.55 1.02
CA LYS A 211 14.07 -22.49 0.76
C LYS A 211 14.96 -22.74 1.99
N GLY A 212 14.60 -22.18 3.15
CA GLY A 212 15.35 -22.34 4.39
C GLY A 212 16.64 -21.50 4.47
N VAL A 213 16.82 -20.53 3.57
CA VAL A 213 17.96 -19.60 3.62
C VAL A 213 17.75 -18.63 4.78
N LYS A 214 18.77 -18.52 5.63
CA LYS A 214 18.82 -17.57 6.73
C LYS A 214 19.32 -16.23 6.23
N VAL A 215 18.60 -15.17 6.58
CA VAL A 215 18.90 -13.80 6.18
C VAL A 215 18.98 -12.94 7.43
N ARG A 216 19.94 -12.02 7.45
CA ARG A 216 20.01 -10.94 8.44
C ARG A 216 19.57 -9.62 7.83
N THR A 217 19.09 -8.71 8.66
CA THR A 217 18.78 -7.33 8.29
C THR A 217 19.70 -6.38 9.04
N SER A 218 20.19 -5.33 8.38
CA SER A 218 20.90 -4.26 9.07
C SER A 218 19.92 -3.42 9.89
N THR A 219 20.28 -3.09 11.13
CA THR A 219 19.51 -2.15 11.97
C THR A 219 20.03 -0.71 11.86
N LYS A 220 21.18 -0.53 11.22
CA LYS A 220 21.85 0.75 10.99
C LYS A 220 22.48 0.77 9.58
N PRO A 221 22.70 1.95 8.99
CA PRO A 221 23.45 2.06 7.75
C PRO A 221 24.89 1.54 7.88
N PHE A 222 25.45 1.03 6.78
CA PHE A 222 26.84 0.55 6.71
C PHE A 222 27.38 0.67 5.29
N SER A 223 28.70 0.56 5.12
CA SER A 223 29.32 0.51 3.78
C SER A 223 30.15 -0.74 3.56
N MET A 224 30.11 -1.26 2.33
CA MET A 224 30.77 -2.47 1.89
C MET A 224 31.04 -2.41 0.39
N ALA A 225 32.26 -2.76 -0.04
CA ALA A 225 32.62 -2.82 -1.47
C ALA A 225 32.17 -1.58 -2.27
N ASP A 226 32.54 -0.39 -1.78
CA ASP A 226 32.20 0.93 -2.33
C ASP A 226 30.69 1.26 -2.42
N GLN A 227 29.84 0.46 -1.76
CA GLN A 227 28.41 0.69 -1.67
C GLN A 227 28.01 1.13 -0.26
N GLN A 228 27.07 2.07 -0.21
CA GLN A 228 26.41 2.49 1.02
C GLN A 228 25.04 1.82 1.10
N PHE A 229 24.79 1.09 2.19
CA PHE A 229 23.52 0.43 2.47
C PHE A 229 22.81 1.15 3.62
N ASP A 230 21.52 1.39 3.43
CA ASP A 230 20.65 1.95 4.46
C ASP A 230 20.27 0.90 5.51
N ALA A 231 19.61 1.32 6.59
CA ALA A 231 19.00 0.38 7.53
C ALA A 231 17.91 -0.46 6.81
N GLY A 232 17.77 -1.72 7.21
CA GLY A 232 16.87 -2.69 6.60
C GLY A 232 17.46 -3.50 5.44
N ALA A 233 18.69 -3.20 5.01
CA ALA A 233 19.37 -3.97 3.97
C ALA A 233 19.58 -5.43 4.39
N PHE A 234 19.44 -6.34 3.43
CA PHE A 234 19.60 -7.77 3.68
C PHE A 234 21.05 -8.20 3.56
N VAL A 235 21.43 -9.12 4.44
CA VAL A 235 22.73 -9.79 4.43
C VAL A 235 22.52 -11.29 4.50
N ILE A 236 22.94 -11.99 3.45
CA ILE A 236 22.89 -13.45 3.35
C ILE A 236 24.30 -13.96 3.54
N ASN A 237 24.66 -14.26 4.80
CA ASN A 237 25.99 -14.72 5.14
C ASN A 237 26.12 -16.23 4.90
N ARG A 238 27.20 -16.64 4.23
CA ARG A 238 27.51 -18.05 4.00
C ARG A 238 27.70 -18.82 5.31
N ALA A 239 28.22 -18.18 6.35
CA ALA A 239 28.45 -18.80 7.65
C ALA A 239 27.15 -19.26 8.33
N ASP A 240 26.03 -18.55 8.14
CA ASP A 240 24.73 -18.96 8.72
C ASP A 240 24.08 -20.09 7.94
N ASN A 241 24.47 -20.21 6.67
CA ASN A 241 23.86 -21.06 5.66
C ASN A 241 24.77 -22.23 5.27
N ARG A 242 25.66 -22.68 6.17
CA ARG A 242 26.60 -23.79 5.92
C ARG A 242 25.89 -25.09 5.49
N SER A 243 24.69 -25.34 6.01
CA SER A 243 23.84 -26.48 5.62
C SER A 243 23.37 -26.43 4.17
N LEU A 244 23.43 -25.26 3.52
CA LEU A 244 23.04 -25.02 2.13
C LEU A 244 24.26 -24.71 1.25
N SER A 245 25.49 -24.98 1.71
CA SER A 245 26.73 -24.55 1.04
C SER A 245 26.81 -24.89 -0.45
N GLY A 246 26.26 -26.03 -0.89
CA GLY A 246 26.22 -26.43 -2.31
C GLY A 246 25.13 -25.74 -3.15
N ASN A 247 24.10 -25.15 -2.53
CA ASN A 247 22.92 -24.59 -3.23
C ASN A 247 22.67 -23.11 -2.93
N LEU A 248 23.37 -22.51 -1.97
CA LEU A 248 23.09 -21.16 -1.47
C LEU A 248 23.14 -20.12 -2.59
N ASP A 249 24.21 -20.15 -3.39
CA ASP A 249 24.40 -19.17 -4.45
C ASP A 249 23.33 -19.31 -5.55
N ASP A 250 22.96 -20.54 -5.91
CA ASP A 250 21.88 -20.80 -6.86
C ASP A 250 20.53 -20.30 -6.34
N PHE A 251 20.22 -20.52 -5.06
CA PHE A 251 18.98 -20.02 -4.46
C PHE A 251 18.91 -18.49 -4.49
N VAL A 252 20.02 -17.81 -4.17
CA VAL A 252 20.11 -16.35 -4.20
C VAL A 252 20.01 -15.82 -5.62
N LEU A 253 20.74 -16.39 -6.58
CA LEU A 253 20.73 -15.97 -7.98
C LEU A 253 19.36 -16.18 -8.64
N VAL A 254 18.71 -17.32 -8.38
CA VAL A 254 17.36 -17.62 -8.90
C VAL A 254 16.33 -16.67 -8.31
N ALA A 255 16.31 -16.48 -6.98
CA ALA A 255 15.36 -15.58 -6.34
C ALA A 255 15.56 -14.14 -6.84
N ALA A 256 16.81 -13.69 -6.96
CA ALA A 256 17.12 -12.35 -7.46
C ALA A 256 16.62 -12.14 -8.89
N LYS A 257 16.79 -13.15 -9.75
CA LYS A 257 16.26 -13.12 -11.12
C LYS A 257 14.73 -13.09 -11.14
N ASN A 258 14.07 -13.95 -10.35
CA ASN A 258 12.61 -14.04 -10.30
C ASN A 258 11.96 -12.72 -9.86
N HIS A 259 12.61 -12.01 -8.94
CA HIS A 259 12.07 -10.81 -8.33
C HIS A 259 12.72 -9.52 -8.83
N ASN A 260 13.65 -9.57 -9.79
CA ASN A 260 14.35 -8.41 -10.35
C ASN A 260 15.14 -7.60 -9.31
N VAL A 261 15.89 -8.30 -8.45
CA VAL A 261 16.65 -7.72 -7.34
C VAL A 261 18.14 -7.65 -7.68
N ALA A 262 18.74 -6.47 -7.53
CA ALA A 262 20.17 -6.30 -7.70
C ALA A 262 20.94 -6.94 -6.52
N LEU A 263 21.95 -7.73 -6.85
CA LEU A 263 22.78 -8.42 -5.87
C LEU A 263 24.16 -7.76 -5.76
N HIS A 264 24.63 -7.62 -4.52
CA HIS A 264 25.96 -7.07 -4.22
C HIS A 264 26.79 -8.13 -3.49
N PRO A 265 27.55 -8.97 -4.21
CA PRO A 265 28.42 -9.96 -3.59
C PRO A 265 29.57 -9.28 -2.86
N ILE A 266 29.79 -9.64 -1.59
CA ILE A 266 30.93 -9.16 -0.81
C ILE A 266 31.87 -10.31 -0.48
N PHE A 267 33.18 -10.05 -0.52
CA PHE A 267 34.23 -11.07 -0.37
C PHE A 267 35.00 -10.95 0.94
N SER A 268 34.59 -10.04 1.83
CA SER A 268 35.11 -9.83 3.17
C SER A 268 33.96 -9.58 4.14
N GLY A 269 34.17 -9.87 5.43
CA GLY A 269 33.24 -9.52 6.51
C GLY A 269 33.48 -8.14 7.13
N TYR A 270 34.60 -7.48 6.78
CA TYR A 270 34.98 -6.17 7.30
C TYR A 270 34.30 -5.06 6.51
N ALA A 271 33.55 -4.20 7.22
CA ALA A 271 32.89 -3.04 6.62
C ALA A 271 33.90 -1.92 6.34
N GLY A 272 33.65 -1.14 5.28
CA GLY A 272 34.44 0.07 5.01
C GLY A 272 34.15 1.18 6.05
N SER A 273 32.90 1.24 6.50
CA SER A 273 32.42 2.09 7.59
C SER A 273 31.11 1.52 8.16
N GLY A 274 30.82 1.83 9.42
CA GLY A 274 29.71 1.22 10.16
C GLY A 274 30.17 -0.02 10.93
N ASN A 275 29.27 -0.99 11.13
CA ASN A 275 29.59 -2.22 11.86
C ASN A 275 29.92 -3.37 10.91
N ASP A 276 30.81 -4.27 11.34
CA ASP A 276 31.13 -5.50 10.62
C ASP A 276 29.96 -6.49 10.61
N LEU A 277 29.90 -7.35 9.59
CA LEU A 277 28.80 -8.30 9.37
C LEU A 277 28.59 -9.33 10.49
N GLY A 278 29.54 -9.44 11.43
CA GLY A 278 29.44 -10.31 12.61
C GLY A 278 28.84 -9.64 13.85
N SER A 279 28.53 -8.34 13.79
CA SER A 279 28.02 -7.57 14.94
C SER A 279 26.50 -7.73 15.13
N GLU A 280 26.01 -7.30 16.29
CA GLU A 280 24.57 -7.24 16.61
C GLU A 280 23.79 -6.26 15.75
N ALA A 281 24.47 -5.39 14.98
CA ALA A 281 23.83 -4.51 14.01
C ALA A 281 23.16 -5.28 12.86
N PHE A 282 23.44 -6.58 12.72
CA PHE A 282 22.83 -7.46 11.74
C PHE A 282 21.93 -8.48 12.45
N ALA A 283 20.66 -8.13 12.61
CA ALA A 283 19.69 -8.97 13.31
C ALA A 283 19.18 -10.10 12.40
N PRO A 284 19.01 -11.34 12.90
CA PRO A 284 18.38 -12.40 12.13
C PRO A 284 16.91 -12.06 11.83
N VAL A 285 16.48 -12.29 10.59
CA VAL A 285 15.06 -12.19 10.23
C VAL A 285 14.42 -13.55 10.47
N ILE A 286 13.47 -13.60 11.40
CA ILE A 286 12.76 -14.83 11.75
C ILE A 286 11.70 -15.10 10.68
N ARG A 287 11.69 -16.33 10.14
CA ARG A 287 10.71 -16.74 9.14
C ARG A 287 9.28 -16.67 9.70
N PRO A 288 8.37 -15.91 9.11
CA PRO A 288 6.98 -15.88 9.55
C PRO A 288 6.24 -17.17 9.19
N ASP A 289 5.58 -17.78 10.16
CA ASP A 289 4.57 -18.82 9.96
C ASP A 289 3.21 -18.17 10.28
N VAL A 290 2.43 -17.90 9.23
CA VAL A 290 1.40 -16.84 9.24
C VAL A 290 -0.02 -17.40 9.28
N ALA A 291 -0.83 -16.88 10.19
CA ALA A 291 -2.28 -17.08 10.23
C ALA A 291 -3.03 -15.77 9.91
N LEU A 292 -4.02 -15.84 9.00
CA LEU A 292 -4.98 -14.77 8.72
C LEU A 292 -6.34 -15.13 9.32
N VAL A 293 -6.89 -14.23 10.15
CA VAL A 293 -8.20 -14.43 10.74
C VAL A 293 -9.32 -14.24 9.70
N TYR A 294 -10.31 -15.13 9.73
CA TYR A 294 -11.56 -15.02 8.99
C TYR A 294 -12.77 -15.33 9.89
N GLY A 295 -13.96 -14.88 9.50
CA GLY A 295 -15.19 -15.08 10.26
C GLY A 295 -16.25 -14.04 9.87
N ASP A 296 -17.41 -14.09 10.50
CA ASP A 296 -18.53 -13.18 10.22
C ASP A 296 -18.20 -11.73 10.60
N GLU A 297 -17.26 -11.53 11.53
CA GLU A 297 -16.77 -10.23 11.97
C GLU A 297 -15.75 -9.60 11.00
N VAL A 298 -15.21 -10.37 10.06
CA VAL A 298 -14.13 -9.92 9.17
C VAL A 298 -14.71 -9.30 7.90
N ASP A 299 -14.19 -8.13 7.50
CA ASP A 299 -14.54 -7.55 6.20
C ASP A 299 -13.99 -8.44 5.07
N GLU A 300 -14.89 -8.96 4.24
CA GLU A 300 -14.59 -9.89 3.15
C GLU A 300 -13.61 -9.31 2.11
N ASN A 301 -13.70 -8.01 1.83
CA ASN A 301 -12.79 -7.33 0.92
C ASN A 301 -11.39 -7.25 1.52
N SER A 302 -11.32 -6.96 2.82
CA SER A 302 -10.08 -6.87 3.58
C SER A 302 -9.36 -8.20 3.71
N PHE A 303 -10.10 -9.26 3.99
CA PHE A 303 -9.58 -10.61 3.90
C PHE A 303 -9.07 -10.91 2.48
N GLY A 304 -9.90 -10.64 1.46
CA GLY A 304 -9.60 -10.95 0.06
C GLY A 304 -8.33 -10.28 -0.48
N HIS A 305 -8.16 -8.98 -0.25
CA HIS A 305 -6.94 -8.30 -0.71
C HIS A 305 -5.69 -8.67 0.11
N THR A 306 -5.85 -9.09 1.38
CA THR A 306 -4.74 -9.58 2.20
C THR A 306 -4.29 -10.95 1.70
N TRP A 307 -5.24 -11.85 1.45
CA TRP A 307 -4.98 -13.14 0.82
C TRP A 307 -4.29 -12.98 -0.54
N PHE A 308 -4.84 -12.11 -1.40
CA PHE A 308 -4.25 -11.81 -2.70
C PHE A 308 -2.81 -11.29 -2.58
N TYR A 309 -2.53 -10.42 -1.60
CA TYR A 309 -1.17 -9.93 -1.36
C TYR A 309 -0.20 -11.08 -1.05
N PHE A 310 -0.55 -11.99 -0.13
CA PHE A 310 0.30 -13.15 0.18
C PHE A 310 0.46 -14.09 -1.02
N GLU A 311 -0.63 -14.44 -1.71
CA GLU A 311 -0.61 -15.43 -2.79
C GLU A 311 0.04 -14.92 -4.08
N ARG A 312 -0.24 -13.66 -4.46
CA ARG A 312 0.09 -13.12 -5.79
C ARG A 312 1.22 -12.12 -5.79
N GLU A 313 1.35 -11.31 -4.74
CA GLU A 313 2.32 -10.22 -4.70
C GLU A 313 3.60 -10.62 -3.98
N LEU A 314 3.46 -11.17 -2.77
CA LEU A 314 4.57 -11.62 -1.94
C LEU A 314 4.98 -13.06 -2.25
N GLN A 315 4.05 -13.87 -2.75
CA GLN A 315 4.23 -15.30 -3.04
C GLN A 315 4.72 -16.07 -1.81
N TYR A 316 4.02 -15.88 -0.68
CA TYR A 316 4.40 -16.40 0.63
C TYR A 316 3.23 -17.16 1.28
N PRO A 317 3.49 -18.28 1.99
CA PRO A 317 2.43 -19.11 2.56
C PRO A 317 1.62 -18.40 3.64
N LEU A 318 0.31 -18.68 3.65
CA LEU A 318 -0.66 -18.13 4.58
C LEU A 318 -1.72 -19.19 4.93
N SER A 319 -2.06 -19.31 6.20
CA SER A 319 -3.16 -20.17 6.66
C SER A 319 -4.34 -19.34 7.15
N ALA A 320 -5.55 -19.63 6.68
CA ALA A 320 -6.76 -19.01 7.22
C ALA A 320 -7.18 -19.70 8.53
N VAL A 321 -7.49 -18.92 9.57
CA VAL A 321 -7.96 -19.42 10.86
C VAL A 321 -9.26 -18.73 11.24
N ALA A 322 -10.28 -19.53 11.60
CA ALA A 322 -11.59 -19.01 11.97
C ALA A 322 -11.52 -18.34 13.35
N LEU A 323 -12.08 -17.13 13.48
CA LEU A 323 -12.08 -16.34 14.72
C LEU A 323 -12.70 -17.12 15.90
N ASP A 324 -13.81 -17.81 15.65
CA ASP A 324 -14.54 -18.63 16.62
C ASP A 324 -13.76 -19.87 17.11
N LYS A 325 -12.70 -20.24 16.37
CA LYS A 325 -11.82 -21.38 16.69
C LYS A 325 -10.45 -20.96 17.23
N LEU A 326 -10.14 -19.67 17.37
CA LEU A 326 -8.85 -19.21 17.89
C LEU A 326 -8.46 -19.88 19.21
N ASN A 327 -9.42 -20.06 20.13
CA ASN A 327 -9.18 -20.70 21.43
C ASN A 327 -8.94 -22.22 21.34
N LYS A 328 -9.32 -22.87 20.23
CA LYS A 328 -9.19 -24.32 20.01
C LYS A 328 -8.00 -24.66 19.11
N VAL A 329 -7.50 -23.69 18.35
CA VAL A 329 -6.32 -23.84 17.50
C VAL A 329 -5.08 -23.70 18.37
N LYS A 330 -4.07 -24.53 18.10
CA LYS A 330 -2.74 -24.38 18.71
C LYS A 330 -2.07 -23.14 18.09
N LEU A 331 -2.29 -21.97 18.67
CA LEU A 331 -1.68 -20.71 18.20
C LEU A 331 -0.15 -20.81 18.08
N GLY A 332 0.50 -21.63 18.90
CA GLY A 332 1.94 -21.89 18.81
C GLY A 332 2.42 -22.59 17.52
N ALA A 333 1.52 -23.05 16.64
CA ALA A 333 1.89 -23.46 15.29
C ALA A 333 2.20 -22.27 14.36
N TYR A 334 1.84 -21.05 14.79
CA TYR A 334 2.05 -19.80 14.08
C TYR A 334 2.86 -18.85 14.97
N ASN A 335 3.69 -18.03 14.35
CA ASN A 335 4.39 -16.95 15.03
C ASN A 335 3.87 -15.57 14.61
N THR A 336 3.00 -15.50 13.59
CA THR A 336 2.39 -14.27 13.12
C THR A 336 0.89 -14.45 12.94
N LEU A 337 0.09 -13.54 13.49
CA LEU A 337 -1.37 -13.55 13.45
C LEU A 337 -1.86 -12.21 12.91
N ILE A 338 -2.67 -12.25 11.85
CA ILE A 338 -3.15 -11.07 11.14
C ILE A 338 -4.65 -10.87 11.38
N PHE A 339 -5.00 -9.69 11.87
CA PHE A 339 -6.38 -9.19 12.03
C PHE A 339 -6.65 -8.11 10.99
N PRO A 340 -7.27 -8.45 9.86
CA PRO A 340 -7.65 -7.47 8.84
C PRO A 340 -8.77 -6.56 9.33
N ASN A 341 -9.17 -5.56 8.53
CA ASN A 341 -10.39 -4.78 8.80
C ASN A 341 -11.61 -5.69 9.09
N GLY A 342 -12.48 -5.25 9.99
CA GLY A 342 -13.64 -6.00 10.47
C GLY A 342 -14.27 -5.36 11.71
N ASN A 343 -15.42 -5.85 12.12
CA ASN A 343 -16.10 -5.45 13.34
C ASN A 343 -16.03 -6.58 14.38
N TYR A 344 -14.89 -6.65 15.07
CA TYR A 344 -14.59 -7.75 15.99
C TYR A 344 -15.23 -7.56 17.36
N ASN A 345 -15.85 -8.62 17.86
CA ASN A 345 -16.27 -8.72 19.26
C ASN A 345 -15.49 -9.83 19.97
N LEU A 346 -14.24 -9.51 20.35
CA LEU A 346 -13.39 -10.47 21.04
C LEU A 346 -13.86 -10.69 22.48
N SER A 347 -14.11 -11.96 22.83
CA SER A 347 -14.32 -12.36 24.22
C SER A 347 -13.06 -12.17 25.06
N ASP A 348 -13.21 -11.99 26.37
CA ASP A 348 -12.07 -11.89 27.30
C ASP A 348 -11.14 -13.11 27.21
N THR A 349 -11.70 -14.30 26.94
CA THR A 349 -10.91 -15.52 26.74
C THR A 349 -10.06 -15.45 25.47
N GLN A 350 -10.61 -14.96 24.35
CA GLN A 350 -9.83 -14.77 23.11
C GLN A 350 -8.75 -13.71 23.29
N LEU A 351 -9.09 -12.58 23.92
CA LEU A 351 -8.14 -11.50 24.18
C LEU A 351 -6.97 -12.00 25.04
N LYS A 352 -7.26 -12.68 26.15
CA LYS A 352 -6.27 -13.31 27.03
C LYS A 352 -5.36 -14.28 26.26
N ALA A 353 -5.93 -15.17 25.46
CA ALA A 353 -5.17 -16.15 24.68
C ALA A 353 -4.23 -15.48 23.67
N ILE A 354 -4.69 -14.42 23.01
CA ILE A 354 -3.86 -13.62 22.09
C ILE A 354 -2.76 -12.91 22.85
N GLU A 355 -3.05 -12.26 23.97
CA GLU A 355 -2.03 -11.59 24.78
C GLU A 355 -0.94 -12.52 25.27
N ASP A 356 -1.31 -13.68 25.81
CA ASP A 356 -0.36 -14.66 26.31
C ASP A 356 0.51 -15.20 25.16
N TRP A 357 -0.09 -15.48 24.00
CA TRP A 357 0.64 -15.87 22.79
C TRP A 357 1.61 -14.78 22.30
N ILE A 358 1.22 -13.49 22.34
CA ILE A 358 2.14 -12.38 22.01
C ILE A 358 3.29 -12.35 23.01
N ARG A 359 3.02 -12.45 24.32
CA ARG A 359 4.07 -12.43 25.36
C ARG A 359 5.10 -13.55 25.18
N ASP A 360 4.66 -14.70 24.65
CA ASP A 360 5.50 -15.87 24.36
C ASP A 360 6.27 -15.77 23.01
N GLY A 361 6.27 -14.61 22.35
CA GLY A 361 7.02 -14.35 21.11
C GLY A 361 6.17 -14.20 19.85
N GLY A 362 4.84 -14.29 19.98
CA GLY A 362 3.91 -14.08 18.87
C GLY A 362 3.91 -12.64 18.35
N ARG A 363 3.64 -12.50 17.05
CA ARG A 363 3.49 -11.21 16.37
C ARG A 363 2.06 -10.98 15.92
N LEU A 364 1.38 -10.04 16.57
CA LEU A 364 0.08 -9.55 16.10
C LEU A 364 0.26 -8.44 15.08
N ILE A 365 -0.40 -8.54 13.93
CA ILE A 365 -0.52 -7.45 12.95
C ILE A 365 -2.00 -7.17 12.75
N ALA A 366 -2.46 -5.99 13.11
CA ALA A 366 -3.87 -5.64 13.03
C ALA A 366 -4.07 -4.28 12.34
N PHE A 367 -5.09 -4.16 11.49
CA PHE A 367 -5.30 -2.92 10.72
C PHE A 367 -6.77 -2.51 10.56
N ASP A 368 -6.99 -1.20 10.56
CA ASP A 368 -8.32 -0.55 10.57
C ASP A 368 -9.22 -1.12 11.68
N GLY A 369 -10.34 -1.76 11.35
CA GLY A 369 -11.22 -2.42 12.32
C GLY A 369 -10.56 -3.53 13.14
N GLY A 370 -9.53 -4.19 12.59
CA GLY A 370 -8.70 -5.14 13.34
C GLY A 370 -7.91 -4.44 14.44
N ALA A 371 -7.38 -3.23 14.19
CA ALA A 371 -6.69 -2.46 15.22
C ALA A 371 -7.66 -1.96 16.30
N LYS A 372 -8.88 -1.55 15.92
CA LYS A 372 -9.94 -1.15 16.87
C LYS A 372 -10.31 -2.26 17.86
N ALA A 373 -10.21 -3.52 17.45
CA ALA A 373 -10.52 -4.67 18.32
C ALA A 373 -9.67 -4.71 19.60
N PHE A 374 -8.47 -4.14 19.55
CA PHE A 374 -7.50 -4.09 20.66
C PHE A 374 -7.39 -2.71 21.30
N ALA A 375 -8.11 -1.72 20.78
CA ALA A 375 -8.10 -0.37 21.31
C ALA A 375 -8.86 -0.30 22.64
N ASP A 376 -8.36 0.52 23.56
CA ASP A 376 -8.95 0.71 24.90
C ASP A 376 -9.10 -0.59 25.71
N LYS A 377 -8.33 -1.62 25.35
CA LYS A 377 -8.21 -2.88 26.09
C LYS A 377 -7.03 -2.80 27.06
N ASP A 378 -7.15 -3.52 28.17
CA ASP A 378 -6.06 -3.65 29.11
C ASP A 378 -4.83 -4.23 28.42
N HIS A 379 -3.64 -3.81 28.86
CA HIS A 379 -2.33 -4.20 28.33
C HIS A 379 -1.97 -3.71 26.90
N PHE A 380 -2.93 -3.23 26.11
CA PHE A 380 -2.66 -2.57 24.83
C PHE A 380 -2.55 -1.06 25.02
N ASP A 381 -1.53 -0.45 24.45
CA ASP A 381 -1.28 1.00 24.57
C ASP A 381 -2.09 1.82 23.55
N LEU A 382 -2.77 1.14 22.62
CA LEU A 382 -3.61 1.74 21.60
C LEU A 382 -4.92 2.25 22.22
N LYS A 383 -5.18 3.57 22.13
CA LYS A 383 -6.40 4.20 22.65
C LYS A 383 -7.12 4.99 21.58
N MET A 384 -8.44 4.88 21.53
CA MET A 384 -9.22 5.71 20.62
C MET A 384 -9.24 7.16 21.10
N LYS A 385 -9.26 8.10 20.15
CA LYS A 385 -9.69 9.46 20.47
C LYS A 385 -11.22 9.49 20.57
N PRO A 386 -11.77 10.28 21.50
CA PRO A 386 -13.21 10.50 21.53
C PRO A 386 -13.68 11.10 20.20
N GLU A 387 -14.92 10.76 19.82
CA GLU A 387 -15.54 11.40 18.67
C GLU A 387 -15.69 12.92 18.93
N PRO A 388 -15.52 13.76 17.89
CA PRO A 388 -15.77 15.18 18.04
C PRO A 388 -17.22 15.41 18.50
N PRO A 389 -17.46 16.33 19.46
CA PRO A 389 -18.79 16.59 19.98
C PRO A 389 -19.72 17.03 18.83
N LYS A 390 -20.85 16.33 18.70
CA LYS A 390 -21.91 16.73 17.77
C LYS A 390 -22.54 18.03 18.28
N ASP A 391 -22.85 18.93 17.35
CA ASP A 391 -23.45 20.23 17.64
C ASP A 391 -24.71 20.05 18.52
N SER A 392 -24.66 20.58 19.75
CA SER A 392 -25.64 20.32 20.81
C SER A 392 -26.95 21.10 20.65
N SER A 393 -27.15 21.78 19.52
CA SER A 393 -28.44 22.35 19.18
C SER A 393 -29.46 21.22 18.99
N ASN A 394 -30.26 20.92 20.01
CA ASN A 394 -31.38 19.97 19.98
C ASN A 394 -32.52 20.36 19.01
N LEU A 395 -32.27 21.27 18.07
CA LEU A 395 -33.24 21.66 17.06
C LEU A 395 -33.30 20.58 15.98
N PRO A 396 -34.48 20.00 15.71
CA PRO A 396 -34.63 19.06 14.60
C PRO A 396 -34.31 19.80 13.29
N LYS A 397 -33.16 19.46 12.70
CA LYS A 397 -32.74 20.01 11.40
C LYS A 397 -33.61 19.40 10.29
N PRO A 398 -33.86 20.14 9.19
CA PRO A 398 -34.62 19.64 8.05
C PRO A 398 -34.05 18.32 7.53
N TYR A 399 -34.91 17.35 7.22
CA TYR A 399 -34.50 16.02 6.73
C TYR A 399 -33.53 16.10 5.54
N ARG A 400 -33.78 17.04 4.61
CA ARG A 400 -32.92 17.31 3.43
C ARG A 400 -31.49 17.75 3.75
N MET A 401 -31.21 18.17 4.98
CA MET A 401 -29.86 18.60 5.42
C MET A 401 -29.09 17.49 6.14
N ARG A 402 -29.75 16.40 6.52
CA ARG A 402 -29.13 15.30 7.28
C ARG A 402 -27.97 14.65 6.53
N GLU A 403 -28.14 14.45 5.22
CA GLU A 403 -27.10 13.86 4.38
C GLU A 403 -25.85 14.74 4.34
N ARG A 404 -26.00 16.05 4.06
CA ARG A 404 -24.88 17.01 4.08
C ARG A 404 -24.23 17.17 5.46
N GLU A 405 -25.01 17.07 6.53
CA GLU A 405 -24.46 17.11 7.89
C GLU A 405 -23.62 15.87 8.21
N SER A 406 -24.05 14.70 7.75
CA SER A 406 -23.31 13.44 7.94
C SER A 406 -21.94 13.46 7.27
N ILE A 407 -21.81 14.15 6.12
CA ILE A 407 -20.54 14.31 5.40
C ILE A 407 -19.47 14.97 6.27
N SER A 408 -19.84 15.87 7.18
CA SER A 408 -18.86 16.55 8.06
C SER A 408 -18.17 15.59 9.04
N ASP A 409 -18.74 14.40 9.25
CA ASP A 409 -18.17 13.30 10.06
C ASP A 409 -17.55 12.18 9.20
N GLN A 410 -17.60 12.31 7.86
CA GLN A 410 -17.13 11.26 6.95
C GLN A 410 -15.68 11.48 6.52
N LEU A 411 -15.04 10.36 6.23
CA LEU A 411 -13.75 10.30 5.53
C LEU A 411 -13.83 9.12 4.55
N PRO A 412 -14.48 9.29 3.38
CA PRO A 412 -14.72 8.20 2.43
C PRO A 412 -13.43 7.74 1.74
N GLY A 413 -12.40 8.59 1.68
CA GLY A 413 -11.08 8.22 1.18
C GLY A 413 -10.22 9.46 0.93
N ALA A 414 -9.23 9.72 1.77
CA ALA A 414 -8.33 10.86 1.63
C ALA A 414 -6.88 10.42 1.78
N VAL A 415 -6.00 11.02 0.98
CA VAL A 415 -4.56 10.78 1.09
C VAL A 415 -3.99 11.78 2.08
N VAL A 416 -3.29 11.31 3.10
CA VAL A 416 -2.64 12.17 4.11
C VAL A 416 -1.14 11.90 4.14
N ARG A 417 -0.34 12.96 4.23
CA ARG A 417 1.11 12.85 4.38
C ARG A 417 1.44 12.60 5.84
N ALA A 418 1.95 11.42 6.15
CA ALA A 418 2.51 11.06 7.44
C ALA A 418 4.03 11.30 7.45
N LYS A 419 4.56 11.62 8.62
CA LYS A 419 5.99 11.62 8.89
C LYS A 419 6.43 10.20 9.26
N THR A 420 7.63 9.85 8.83
CA THR A 420 8.23 8.54 9.06
C THR A 420 9.43 8.68 10.00
N ASP A 421 9.52 7.83 11.00
CA ASP A 421 10.76 7.56 11.74
C ASP A 421 11.53 6.46 11.02
N ASP A 422 12.48 6.85 10.18
CA ASP A 422 13.28 5.96 9.32
C ASP A 422 14.25 5.05 10.09
N THR A 423 14.41 5.27 11.39
CA THR A 423 15.19 4.39 12.29
C THR A 423 14.38 3.19 12.78
N HIS A 424 13.04 3.24 12.68
CA HIS A 424 12.16 2.18 13.12
C HIS A 424 12.04 1.06 12.04
N PRO A 425 12.06 -0.24 12.38
CA PRO A 425 12.01 -1.32 11.39
C PRO A 425 10.80 -1.32 10.46
N LEU A 426 9.66 -0.81 10.92
CA LEU A 426 8.47 -0.61 10.07
C LEU A 426 8.72 0.36 8.91
N ALA A 427 9.68 1.27 9.04
CA ALA A 427 9.99 2.29 8.06
C ALA A 427 11.15 1.94 7.12
N PHE A 428 11.78 0.77 7.26
CA PHE A 428 12.89 0.38 6.41
C PHE A 428 12.51 0.42 4.92
N GLY A 429 13.31 1.16 4.13
CA GLY A 429 13.07 1.39 2.71
C GLY A 429 11.98 2.39 2.36
N LEU A 430 11.36 3.04 3.35
CA LEU A 430 10.49 4.19 3.14
C LEU A 430 11.29 5.49 3.15
N SER A 431 10.73 6.53 2.54
CA SER A 431 11.26 7.90 2.68
C SER A 431 10.93 8.47 4.07
N GLU A 432 11.43 9.67 4.36
CA GLU A 432 11.10 10.45 5.58
C GLU A 432 9.59 10.80 5.72
N TYR A 433 8.79 10.44 4.72
CA TYR A 433 7.35 10.56 4.71
C TYR A 433 6.70 9.34 4.06
N TYR A 434 5.42 9.17 4.35
CA TYR A 434 4.57 8.14 3.77
C TYR A 434 3.20 8.75 3.46
N PHE A 435 2.64 8.47 2.29
CA PHE A 435 1.27 8.87 2.00
C PHE A 435 0.31 7.75 2.42
N SER A 436 -0.45 7.98 3.50
CA SER A 436 -1.49 7.05 3.94
C SER A 436 -2.81 7.33 3.25
N LEU A 437 -3.47 6.29 2.75
CA LEU A 437 -4.86 6.37 2.31
C LEU A 437 -5.78 6.11 3.51
N LYS A 438 -6.35 7.18 4.06
CA LYS A 438 -7.38 7.08 5.11
C LYS A 438 -8.72 6.76 4.46
N THR A 439 -9.42 5.76 4.98
CA THR A 439 -10.77 5.35 4.52
C THR A 439 -11.80 5.36 5.66
N THR A 440 -11.41 5.88 6.82
CA THR A 440 -12.21 5.88 8.05
C THR A 440 -11.92 7.17 8.83
N PRO A 441 -12.91 7.76 9.52
CA PRO A 441 -12.71 8.92 10.38
C PRO A 441 -12.04 8.56 11.71
N SER A 442 -11.77 7.28 11.97
CA SER A 442 -11.19 6.82 13.24
C SER A 442 -9.82 7.45 13.50
N ALA A 443 -9.67 7.95 14.73
CA ALA A 443 -8.48 8.61 15.20
C ALA A 443 -8.05 7.97 16.53
N PHE A 444 -6.75 7.86 16.73
CA PHE A 444 -6.15 7.24 17.90
C PHE A 444 -5.25 8.24 18.61
N GLN A 445 -5.11 8.08 19.91
CA GLN A 445 -4.17 8.86 20.69
C GLN A 445 -2.75 8.44 20.32
N MET A 446 -1.79 9.35 20.44
CA MET A 446 -0.39 8.96 20.34
C MET A 446 -0.09 7.99 21.48
N PRO A 447 0.51 6.81 21.23
CA PRO A 447 0.86 5.88 22.29
C PRO A 447 1.85 6.51 23.28
N GLU A 448 1.76 6.12 24.54
CA GLU A 448 2.66 6.57 25.61
C GLU A 448 3.88 5.63 25.76
N LYS A 449 3.68 4.33 25.49
CA LYS A 449 4.66 3.25 25.67
C LYS A 449 5.02 2.58 24.34
N ALA A 450 4.07 2.43 23.43
CA ALA A 450 4.33 1.91 22.09
C ALA A 450 5.02 2.96 21.22
N THR A 451 5.77 2.52 20.22
CA THR A 451 6.44 3.42 19.28
C THR A 451 5.54 3.68 18.08
N ALA A 452 5.34 4.95 17.72
CA ALA A 452 4.65 5.35 16.49
C ALA A 452 5.68 5.56 15.37
N ALA A 453 5.88 4.54 14.53
CA ALA A 453 6.83 4.61 13.42
C ALA A 453 6.40 5.61 12.34
N LEU A 454 5.08 5.73 12.13
CA LEU A 454 4.49 6.68 11.21
C LEU A 454 3.40 7.46 11.95
N TYR A 455 3.36 8.78 11.78
CA TYR A 455 2.39 9.64 12.45
C TYR A 455 2.06 10.92 11.68
N LEU A 456 0.91 11.50 11.98
CA LEU A 456 0.49 12.81 11.47
C LEU A 456 0.98 13.92 12.40
N GLU A 457 1.60 14.95 11.82
CA GLU A 457 1.92 16.19 12.53
C GLU A 457 0.67 17.07 12.71
N ASP A 458 0.79 18.22 13.39
CA ASP A 458 -0.36 19.11 13.61
C ASP A 458 -0.88 19.75 12.31
N ALA A 459 0.05 20.10 11.42
CA ALA A 459 -0.22 20.65 10.09
C ALA A 459 0.15 19.61 9.03
N PHE A 460 -0.67 18.56 8.91
CA PHE A 460 -0.48 17.52 7.89
C PHE A 460 -1.08 17.94 6.54
N GLN A 461 -0.46 17.51 5.45
CA GLN A 461 -0.98 17.67 4.10
C GLN A 461 -2.03 16.60 3.81
N SER A 462 -3.08 16.98 3.09
CA SER A 462 -4.19 16.07 2.77
C SER A 462 -4.75 16.36 1.39
N TYR A 463 -5.08 15.32 0.64
CA TYR A 463 -5.76 15.38 -0.65
C TYR A 463 -7.07 14.59 -0.59
N GLY A 464 -8.09 15.08 -1.30
CA GLY A 464 -9.45 14.57 -1.21
C GLY A 464 -10.23 15.16 -0.03
N PHE A 465 -11.40 14.58 0.23
CA PHE A 465 -12.35 15.05 1.21
C PHE A 465 -12.08 14.45 2.60
N ILE A 466 -11.92 15.34 3.58
CA ILE A 466 -11.93 15.00 5.00
C ILE A 466 -12.99 15.89 5.66
N GLY A 467 -13.96 15.27 6.34
CA GLY A 467 -15.00 15.98 7.07
C GLY A 467 -14.45 17.05 8.00
N SER A 468 -15.11 18.19 8.06
CA SER A 468 -14.65 19.36 8.84
C SER A 468 -14.54 19.07 10.34
N ARG A 469 -15.33 18.13 10.88
CA ARG A 469 -15.23 17.67 12.28
C ARG A 469 -14.17 16.57 12.46
N VAL A 470 -13.85 15.83 11.40
CA VAL A 470 -12.83 14.76 11.40
C VAL A 470 -11.41 15.34 11.33
N LYS A 471 -11.17 16.31 10.43
CA LYS A 471 -9.82 16.83 10.14
C LYS A 471 -9.07 17.32 11.39
N PRO A 472 -9.70 18.05 12.34
CA PRO A 472 -9.03 18.42 13.58
C PRO A 472 -8.68 17.22 14.48
N ASN A 473 -9.48 16.16 14.46
CA ASN A 473 -9.28 14.99 15.32
C ASN A 473 -8.07 14.13 14.87
N LEU A 474 -7.74 14.18 13.57
CA LEU A 474 -6.58 13.50 12.97
C LEU A 474 -5.22 14.15 13.30
N LYS A 475 -5.20 15.33 13.91
CA LYS A 475 -3.95 15.98 14.28
C LYS A 475 -3.22 15.19 15.36
N LYS A 476 -1.90 15.02 15.22
CA LYS A 476 -1.04 14.33 16.20
C LYS A 476 -1.54 12.92 16.52
N THR A 477 -1.87 12.15 15.48
CA THR A 477 -2.30 10.76 15.62
C THR A 477 -1.29 9.81 14.96
N PRO A 478 -1.17 8.58 15.45
CA PRO A 478 -0.37 7.58 14.76
C PRO A 478 -1.02 7.16 13.43
N VAL A 479 -0.20 6.59 12.55
CA VAL A 479 -0.61 5.86 11.34
C VAL A 479 -0.18 4.39 11.46
N ALA A 480 1.01 4.14 11.99
CA ALA A 480 1.49 2.80 12.32
C ALA A 480 2.17 2.82 13.69
N THR A 481 1.80 1.89 14.57
CA THR A 481 2.41 1.73 15.89
C THR A 481 2.92 0.30 16.11
N ALA A 482 3.94 0.17 16.95
CA ALA A 482 4.47 -1.12 17.40
C ALA A 482 4.66 -1.10 18.92
N GLN A 483 4.07 -2.09 19.59
CA GLN A 483 4.17 -2.29 21.02
C GLN A 483 4.91 -3.60 21.30
N LYS A 484 6.02 -3.54 22.03
CA LYS A 484 6.67 -4.75 22.55
C LYS A 484 5.83 -5.30 23.72
N MET A 485 5.58 -6.61 23.72
CA MET A 485 4.82 -7.30 24.76
C MET A 485 5.50 -8.64 25.04
N GLY A 486 6.19 -8.76 26.17
CA GLY A 486 7.05 -9.92 26.44
C GLY A 486 8.14 -10.06 25.38
N GLU A 487 8.28 -11.26 24.81
CA GLU A 487 9.20 -11.54 23.71
C GLU A 487 8.62 -11.22 22.32
N GLY A 488 7.31 -10.99 22.24
CA GLY A 488 6.62 -10.66 20.99
C GLY A 488 6.28 -9.18 20.85
N LYS A 489 5.38 -8.91 19.90
CA LYS A 489 4.96 -7.55 19.57
C LYS A 489 3.55 -7.49 18.97
N ALA A 490 2.86 -6.39 19.24
CA ALA A 490 1.64 -6.00 18.58
C ALA A 490 1.89 -4.81 17.65
N ILE A 491 1.52 -4.93 16.38
CA ILE A 491 1.69 -3.92 15.35
C ILE A 491 0.30 -3.50 14.88
N PHE A 492 0.02 -2.21 14.95
CA PHE A 492 -1.27 -1.64 14.56
C PHE A 492 -1.11 -0.65 13.42
N PHE A 493 -1.86 -0.86 12.34
CA PHE A 493 -2.05 0.16 11.31
C PHE A 493 -3.43 0.79 11.47
N ILE A 494 -3.47 2.11 11.60
CA ILE A 494 -4.73 2.84 11.77
C ILE A 494 -5.58 2.77 10.50
N ASP A 495 -4.90 2.81 9.35
CA ASP A 495 -5.49 2.63 8.03
C ASP A 495 -5.13 1.23 7.50
N ASN A 496 -5.86 0.75 6.49
CA ASN A 496 -5.55 -0.51 5.84
C ASN A 496 -4.39 -0.34 4.83
N PRO A 497 -3.18 -0.87 5.10
CA PRO A 497 -2.03 -0.70 4.20
C PRO A 497 -2.15 -1.51 2.90
N LEU A 498 -3.10 -2.45 2.82
CA LEU A 498 -3.32 -3.34 1.68
C LEU A 498 -4.61 -2.99 0.91
N PHE A 499 -5.19 -1.81 1.16
CA PHE A 499 -6.50 -1.41 0.63
C PHE A 499 -6.61 -1.65 -0.89
N ARG A 500 -7.54 -2.55 -1.26
CA ARG A 500 -7.84 -2.98 -2.64
C ARG A 500 -6.61 -3.42 -3.45
N SER A 501 -5.49 -3.73 -2.79
CA SER A 501 -4.20 -4.09 -3.39
C SER A 501 -3.63 -3.09 -4.41
N PHE A 502 -4.07 -1.83 -4.44
CA PHE A 502 -3.49 -0.82 -5.35
C PHE A 502 -2.55 0.16 -4.65
N TRP A 503 -2.61 0.25 -3.32
CA TRP A 503 -1.71 1.11 -2.53
C TRP A 503 -0.35 0.41 -2.36
N GLU A 504 0.52 0.57 -3.35
CA GLU A 504 1.79 -0.16 -3.46
C GLU A 504 2.80 0.18 -2.35
N GLU A 505 2.87 1.44 -1.91
CA GLU A 505 3.76 1.80 -0.78
C GLU A 505 3.29 1.17 0.54
N GLY A 506 1.97 0.99 0.71
CA GLY A 506 1.41 0.31 1.87
C GLY A 506 1.78 -1.18 1.93
N LYS A 507 1.94 -1.84 0.77
CA LYS A 507 2.44 -3.22 0.70
C LYS A 507 3.87 -3.34 1.25
N LEU A 508 4.71 -2.36 0.96
CA LEU A 508 6.08 -2.29 1.50
C LEU A 508 6.07 -2.13 3.02
N LEU A 509 5.25 -1.23 3.54
CA LEU A 509 5.04 -1.04 4.98
C LEU A 509 4.53 -2.33 5.66
N PHE A 510 3.57 -3.03 5.05
CA PHE A 510 3.06 -4.29 5.56
C PHE A 510 4.12 -5.41 5.55
N ALA A 511 4.94 -5.49 4.49
CA ALA A 511 6.07 -6.43 4.43
C ALA A 511 7.05 -6.21 5.60
N ASN A 512 7.29 -4.95 5.98
CA ASN A 512 8.15 -4.66 7.12
C ASN A 512 7.56 -5.19 8.43
N ALA A 513 6.25 -5.02 8.66
CA ALA A 513 5.60 -5.62 9.84
C ALA A 513 5.63 -7.16 9.82
N LEU A 514 5.55 -7.76 8.63
CA LEU A 514 5.60 -9.21 8.49
C LEU A 514 6.98 -9.79 8.81
N PHE A 515 8.07 -9.12 8.43
CA PHE A 515 9.43 -9.66 8.59
C PHE A 515 10.18 -9.13 9.82
N TYR A 516 9.86 -7.93 10.32
CA TYR A 516 10.51 -7.30 11.46
C TYR A 516 9.55 -7.09 12.62
#